data_AF-A0A9E2VIK9-F1
#
_entry.id   AF-A0A9E2VIK9-F1
#
_cell.length_a   1.000
_cell.length_b   1.000
_cell.length_c   1.000
_cell.angle_alpha   90.00
_cell.angle_beta   90.00
_cell.angle_gamma   90.00
#
_symmetry.space_group_name_H-M   'P 1'
#
loop_
_entity.id
_entity.type
_entity.pdbx_description
1 polymer ?
#
loop_
_entity_poly.entity_id
_entity_poly.type
_entity_poly.pdbx_seq_one_letter_code
_entity_poly.pdbx_strand_id
1 'polypeptide(L)'
;MSQDMLDMLADAAASFAKPDAARVRRLRGTADGFDRARWRAMAELGWFSVVVPESAGGLGLGAAAAVTIATALGRAAAPEPFVASGLIAPWCL
;
A
#
# COMPACT_ATOMS: atom_id res chain seq x y z
N MET A 1 14.81 -6.25 10.29
CA MET A 1 14.15 -4.93 10.15
C MET A 1 13.98 -4.34 11.55
N SER A 2 14.45 -3.10 11.79
CA SER A 2 14.29 -2.44 13.09
C SER A 2 12.85 -1.96 13.28
N GLN A 3 12.41 -1.86 14.54
CA GLN A 3 11.09 -1.33 14.89
C GLN A 3 10.93 0.11 14.40
N ASP A 4 11.96 0.94 14.57
CA ASP A 4 11.96 2.34 14.13
C ASP A 4 11.62 2.50 12.63
N MET A 5 12.08 1.59 11.78
CA MET A 5 11.76 1.65 10.35
C MET A 5 10.30 1.32 10.06
N LEU A 6 9.73 0.36 10.81
CA LEU A 6 8.31 0.06 10.69
C LEU A 6 7.45 1.22 11.19
N ASP A 7 7.87 1.91 12.23
CA ASP A 7 7.17 3.08 12.75
C ASP A 7 7.20 4.23 11.73
N MET A 8 8.36 4.52 11.13
CA MET A 8 8.47 5.50 10.03
C MET A 8 7.57 5.15 8.84
N LEU A 9 7.51 3.86 8.46
CA LEU A 9 6.66 3.40 7.37
C LEU A 9 5.18 3.52 7.72
N ALA A 10 4.82 3.21 8.96
CA ALA A 10 3.45 3.37 9.47
C ALA A 10 3.00 4.83 9.41
N ASP A 11 3.86 5.76 9.83
CA ASP A 11 3.58 7.19 9.82
C ASP A 11 3.41 7.73 8.40
N ALA A 12 4.30 7.33 7.48
CA ALA A 12 4.18 7.69 6.07
C ALA A 12 2.87 7.16 5.47
N ALA A 13 2.53 5.89 5.73
CA ALA A 13 1.30 5.28 5.23
C ALA A 13 0.04 5.91 5.84
N ALA A 14 0.05 6.24 7.14
CA ALA A 14 -1.06 6.92 7.81
C ALA A 14 -1.27 8.35 7.29
N SER A 15 -0.18 9.08 7.03
CA SER A 15 -0.23 10.43 6.44
C SER A 15 -0.80 10.42 5.03
N PHE A 16 -0.45 9.41 4.23
CA PHE A 16 -1.00 9.21 2.88
C PHE A 16 -2.47 8.75 2.90
N ALA A 17 -2.81 7.83 3.80
CA ALA A 17 -4.12 7.17 3.89
C ALA A 17 -5.07 7.92 4.84
N LYS A 18 -5.24 9.22 4.69
CA LYS A 18 -6.25 9.94 5.48
C LYS A 18 -7.67 9.42 5.17
N PRO A 19 -8.50 9.10 6.18
CA PRO A 19 -9.87 8.65 5.97
C PRO A 19 -10.70 9.67 5.17
N ASP A 20 -11.40 9.19 4.15
CA ASP A 20 -12.31 10.00 3.33
C ASP A 20 -13.48 9.14 2.85
N ALA A 21 -14.50 9.01 3.70
CA ALA A 21 -15.65 8.16 3.41
C ALA A 21 -16.47 8.65 2.20
N ALA A 22 -16.44 9.95 1.88
CA ALA A 22 -17.13 10.49 0.72
C ALA A 22 -16.45 10.06 -0.57
N ARG A 23 -15.12 10.13 -0.63
CA ARG A 23 -14.33 9.59 -1.76
C ARG A 23 -14.54 8.10 -1.94
N VAL A 24 -14.46 7.31 -0.86
CA VAL A 24 -14.64 5.85 -0.92
C VAL A 24 -16.02 5.51 -1.47
N ARG A 25 -17.09 6.17 -0.98
CA ARG A 25 -18.45 5.96 -1.50
C ARG A 25 -18.59 6.34 -2.97
N ARG A 26 -18.00 7.46 -3.39
CA ARG A 26 -18.02 7.91 -4.79
C ARG A 26 -17.32 6.92 -5.72
N LEU A 27 -16.21 6.32 -5.28
CA LEU A 27 -15.43 5.39 -6.11
C LEU A 27 -16.09 4.02 -6.28
N ARG A 28 -16.92 3.58 -5.33
CA ARG A 28 -17.61 2.28 -5.41
C ARG A 28 -18.43 2.08 -6.70
N GLY A 29 -18.93 3.16 -7.30
CA GLY A 29 -19.73 3.11 -8.53
C GLY A 29 -18.94 3.33 -9.83
N THR A 30 -17.62 3.51 -9.77
CA THR A 30 -16.80 3.70 -10.97
C THR A 30 -16.34 2.36 -11.55
N ALA A 31 -15.94 2.35 -12.81
CA ALA A 31 -15.44 1.14 -13.47
C ALA A 31 -14.23 0.50 -12.75
N ASP A 32 -13.34 1.34 -12.22
CA ASP A 32 -12.13 0.87 -11.53
C ASP A 32 -12.35 0.58 -10.04
N GLY A 33 -13.34 1.22 -9.39
CA GLY A 33 -13.57 1.07 -7.95
C GLY A 33 -12.56 1.80 -7.04
N PHE A 34 -11.48 2.36 -7.59
CA PHE A 34 -10.45 3.14 -6.88
C PHE A 34 -9.92 4.30 -7.72
N ASP A 35 -9.04 5.13 -7.13
CA ASP A 35 -8.43 6.27 -7.81
C ASP A 35 -7.08 5.89 -8.42
N ARG A 36 -6.99 5.90 -9.76
CA ARG A 36 -5.76 5.57 -10.48
C ARG A 36 -4.61 6.53 -10.20
N ALA A 37 -4.88 7.80 -9.90
CA ALA A 37 -3.83 8.74 -9.55
C ALA A 37 -3.22 8.41 -8.19
N ARG A 38 -4.05 8.08 -7.19
CA ARG A 38 -3.55 7.60 -5.89
C ARG A 38 -2.80 6.27 -6.03
N TRP A 39 -3.28 5.36 -6.88
CA TRP A 39 -2.59 4.10 -7.15
C TRP A 39 -1.17 4.32 -7.71
N ARG A 40 -1.02 5.26 -8.65
CA ARG A 40 0.31 5.65 -9.16
C ARG A 40 1.18 6.27 -8.07
N ALA A 41 0.62 7.14 -7.24
CA ALA A 41 1.36 7.71 -6.11
C ALA A 41 1.85 6.63 -5.13
N MET A 42 1.07 5.57 -4.88
CA MET A 42 1.53 4.43 -4.08
C MET A 42 2.72 3.69 -4.73
N ALA A 43 2.74 3.61 -6.06
CA ALA A 43 3.87 3.03 -6.80
C ALA A 43 5.12 3.90 -6.71
N GLU A 44 4.97 5.22 -6.80
CA GLU A 44 6.06 6.19 -6.64
C GLU A 44 6.66 6.18 -5.24
N LEU A 45 5.85 5.87 -4.21
CA LEU A 45 6.32 5.62 -2.84
C LEU A 45 7.01 4.26 -2.67
N GLY A 46 7.11 3.44 -3.73
CA GLY A 46 7.76 2.14 -3.73
C GLY A 46 6.94 1.00 -3.10
N TRP A 47 5.67 1.23 -2.75
CA TRP A 47 4.90 0.31 -1.92
C TRP A 47 4.66 -1.07 -2.56
N PHE A 48 4.60 -1.16 -3.89
CA PHE A 48 4.43 -2.44 -4.61
C PHE A 48 5.72 -3.27 -4.72
N SER A 49 6.85 -2.69 -4.35
CA SER A 49 8.16 -3.35 -4.40
C SER A 49 8.67 -3.79 -3.03
N VAL A 50 7.90 -3.51 -1.96
CA VAL A 50 8.30 -3.68 -0.55
C VAL A 50 8.73 -5.11 -0.22
N VAL A 51 8.01 -6.10 -0.74
CA VAL A 51 8.31 -7.53 -0.51
C VAL A 51 9.10 -8.17 -1.64
N VAL A 52 9.27 -7.47 -2.76
CA VAL A 52 10.01 -7.98 -3.92
C VAL A 52 11.49 -8.06 -3.53
N PRO A 53 12.21 -9.16 -3.83
CA PRO A 53 13.64 -9.27 -3.57
C PRO A 53 14.45 -8.16 -4.24
N GLU A 54 15.51 -7.71 -3.59
CA GLU A 54 16.45 -6.71 -4.16
C GLU A 54 17.07 -7.20 -5.48
N SER A 55 17.31 -8.51 -5.62
CA SER A 55 17.79 -9.13 -6.86
C SER A 55 16.85 -8.97 -8.06
N ALA A 56 15.57 -8.68 -7.80
CA ALA A 56 14.55 -8.38 -8.80
C ALA A 56 14.21 -6.87 -8.88
N GLY A 57 15.04 -6.01 -8.27
CA GLY A 57 14.84 -4.56 -8.23
C GLY A 57 13.83 -4.09 -7.18
N GLY A 58 13.48 -4.94 -6.21
CA GLY A 58 12.61 -4.61 -5.09
C GLY A 58 13.33 -4.03 -3.88
N LEU A 59 12.58 -3.79 -2.81
CA LEU A 59 13.10 -3.25 -1.55
C LEU A 59 13.46 -4.32 -0.51
N GLY A 60 13.04 -5.58 -0.71
CA GLY A 60 13.43 -6.68 0.18
C GLY A 60 13.04 -6.53 1.66
N LEU A 61 12.10 -5.65 2.01
CA LEU A 61 11.76 -5.32 3.40
C LEU A 61 10.91 -6.39 4.09
N GLY A 62 10.32 -7.29 3.31
CA GLY A 62 9.58 -8.44 3.79
C GLY A 62 8.16 -8.13 4.27
N ALA A 63 7.45 -9.18 4.70
CA ALA A 63 6.01 -9.14 4.93
C ALA A 63 5.57 -8.15 6.00
N ALA A 64 6.37 -7.94 7.06
CA ALA A 64 6.02 -7.01 8.13
C ALA A 64 5.88 -5.57 7.61
N ALA A 65 6.74 -5.13 6.69
CA ALA A 65 6.64 -3.79 6.09
C ALA A 65 5.37 -3.65 5.24
N ALA A 66 5.05 -4.65 4.42
CA ALA A 66 3.82 -4.64 3.64
C ALA A 66 2.56 -4.69 4.51
N VAL A 67 2.56 -5.47 5.60
CA VAL A 67 1.45 -5.51 6.58
C VAL A 67 1.29 -4.16 7.28
N THR A 68 2.37 -3.46 7.60
CA THR A 68 2.31 -2.10 8.16
C THR A 68 1.59 -1.13 7.22
N ILE A 69 1.94 -1.12 5.93
CA ILE A 69 1.27 -0.29 4.92
C ILE A 69 -0.21 -0.70 4.79
N ALA A 70 -0.49 -2.00 4.67
CA ALA A 70 -1.84 -2.52 4.54
C ALA A 70 -2.72 -2.17 5.75
N THR A 71 -2.16 -2.16 6.96
CA THR A 71 -2.87 -1.81 8.20
C THR A 71 -3.28 -0.34 8.20
N ALA A 72 -2.39 0.57 7.82
CA ALA A 72 -2.70 1.99 7.70
C ALA A 72 -3.78 2.25 6.63
N LEU A 73 -3.68 1.60 5.48
CA LEU A 73 -4.68 1.67 4.41
C LEU A 73 -6.04 1.11 4.84
N GLY A 74 -6.04 0.00 5.58
CA GLY A 74 -7.25 -0.63 6.11
C GLY A 74 -7.98 0.27 7.11
N ARG A 75 -7.24 0.95 8.01
CA ARG A 75 -7.80 1.95 8.94
C ARG A 75 -8.52 3.10 8.22
N ALA A 76 -8.06 3.43 7.01
CA ALA A 76 -8.64 4.48 6.17
C ALA A 76 -9.76 4.00 5.24
N ALA A 77 -10.03 2.69 5.21
CA ALA A 77 -10.87 2.04 4.20
C ALA A 77 -10.47 2.42 2.76
N ALA A 78 -9.16 2.45 2.49
CA ALA A 78 -8.64 2.72 1.16
C ALA A 78 -9.10 1.63 0.16
N PRO A 79 -9.78 2.00 -0.95
CA PRO A 79 -10.26 1.05 -1.96
C PRO A 79 -9.15 0.56 -2.91
N GLU A 80 -7.98 1.18 -2.87
CA GLU A 80 -6.85 0.80 -3.70
C GLU A 80 -6.41 -0.67 -3.42
N PRO A 81 -6.21 -1.51 -4.45
CA PRO A 81 -6.02 -2.97 -4.30
C PRO A 81 -4.61 -3.36 -3.83
N PHE A 82 -4.11 -2.73 -2.76
CA PHE A 82 -2.74 -2.88 -2.28
C PHE A 82 -2.40 -4.32 -1.86
N VAL A 83 -3.29 -4.99 -1.12
CA VAL A 83 -3.02 -6.35 -0.64
C VAL A 83 -2.86 -7.33 -1.80
N ALA A 84 -3.71 -7.22 -2.82
CA ALA A 84 -3.60 -8.07 -4.00
C ALA A 84 -2.29 -7.81 -4.77
N SER A 85 -1.97 -6.53 -5.04
CA SER A 85 -0.87 -6.17 -5.94
C SER A 85 0.49 -6.05 -5.28
N GLY A 86 0.54 -5.61 -4.03
CA GLY A 86 1.78 -5.31 -3.28
C GLY A 86 2.15 -6.34 -2.24
N LEU A 87 1.26 -7.29 -1.93
CA LEU A 87 1.55 -8.40 -1.02
C LEU A 87 1.37 -9.76 -1.73
N ILE A 88 0.20 -10.06 -2.28
CA ILE A 88 -0.07 -11.39 -2.84
C ILE A 88 0.71 -11.61 -4.15
N ALA A 89 0.58 -10.70 -5.11
CA ALA A 89 1.19 -10.88 -6.43
C ALA A 89 2.72 -11.09 -6.38
N PRO A 90 3.52 -10.33 -5.59
CA PRO A 90 4.95 -10.57 -5.46
C PRO A 90 5.33 -11.94 -4.89
N TRP A 91 4.45 -12.59 -4.12
CA TRP A 91 4.69 -13.92 -3.57
C TRP A 91 4.37 -15.05 -4.56
N CYS A 92 3.72 -14.72 -5.68
CA CYS A 92 3.43 -15.66 -6.76
C CYS A 92 4.46 -15.61 -7.90
N LEU A 93 5.45 -14.70 -7.83
CA LEU A 93 6.57 -14.58 -8.77
C LEU A 93 7.75 -15.44 -8.31
#